data_AF-A0A8J2U366-F1
#
_entry.id   AF-A0A8J2U366-F1
#
_cell.length_a   1.000
_cell.length_b   1.000
_cell.length_c   1.000
_cell.angle_alpha   90.00
_cell.angle_beta   90.00
_cell.angle_gamma   90.00
#
_symmetry.space_group_name_H-M   'P 1'
#
loop_
_entity.id
_entity.type
_entity.pdbx_description
1 polymer ?
#
loop_
_entity_poly.entity_id
_entity_poly.type
_entity_poly.pdbx_seq_one_letter_code
_entity_poly.pdbx_strand_id
1 'polypeptide(L)' 'MDNNQEILQRERRETIYELADLFVVVQEMGQRLAEETHGDGFDEVREFNVLLHQARQRLNHIKREAT' A
#
# COMPACT_ATOMS: atom_id res chain seq x y z
N MET A 1 -24.20 12.87 -20.15
CA MET A 1 -22.77 12.68 -20.47
C MET A 1 -22.23 11.67 -19.46
N ASP A 2 -22.53 10.36 -19.56
CA ASP A 2 -22.54 9.59 -18.30
C ASP A 2 -21.86 8.22 -18.28
N ASN A 3 -21.85 7.44 -19.36
CA ASN A 3 -21.36 6.06 -19.24
C ASN A 3 -19.82 5.96 -19.05
N ASN A 4 -19.05 6.87 -19.64
CA ASN A 4 -17.58 6.81 -19.56
C ASN A 4 -17.04 7.27 -18.20
N GLN A 5 -17.70 8.23 -17.54
CA GLN A 5 -17.31 8.68 -16.20
C GLN A 5 -17.63 7.63 -15.14
N GLU A 6 -18.76 6.93 -15.26
CA GLU A 6 -19.11 5.83 -14.35
C GLU A 6 -18.11 4.67 -14.44
N ILE A 7 -17.69 4.30 -15.65
CA ILE A 7 -16.68 3.26 -15.87
C ILE A 7 -15.35 3.67 -15.23
N LEU A 8 -14.86 4.89 -15.50
CA LEU A 8 -13.61 5.38 -14.94
C LEU A 8 -13.61 5.43 -13.42
N GLN A 9 -14.72 5.84 -12.79
CA GLN A 9 -14.83 5.84 -11.33
C GLN A 9 -14.84 4.43 -10.75
N ARG A 10 -15.46 3.46 -11.45
CA ARG A 10 -15.43 2.06 -11.04
C ARG A 10 -14.02 1.47 -11.14
N GLU A 11 -13.34 1.67 -12.27
CA GLU A 11 -11.95 1.21 -12.46
C GLU A 11 -11.02 1.82 -11.43
N ARG A 12 -11.11 3.15 -11.20
CA ARG A 12 -10.33 3.83 -10.18
C ARG A 12 -10.54 3.21 -8.80
N ARG A 13 -11.79 2.90 -8.44
CA ARG A 13 -12.10 2.26 -7.16
C ARG A 13 -11.47 0.87 -7.11
N GLU A 14 -11.65 0.04 -8.14
CA GLU A 14 -11.05 -1.29 -8.21
C GLU A 14 -9.53 -1.25 -8.02
N THR A 15 -8.84 -0.35 -8.72
CA THR A 15 -7.38 -0.12 -8.55
C THR A 15 -7.02 0.25 -7.12
N ILE A 16 -7.81 1.10 -6.44
CA ILE A 16 -7.55 1.46 -5.04
C ILE A 16 -7.67 0.25 -4.11
N TYR A 17 -8.66 -0.62 -4.33
CA TYR A 17 -8.83 -1.83 -3.54
C TYR A 17 -7.69 -2.83 -3.77
N GLU A 18 -7.34 -3.08 -5.03
CA GLU A 18 -6.24 -3.98 -5.40
C GLU A 18 -4.90 -3.51 -4.83
N LEU A 19 -4.60 -2.20 -4.94
CA LEU A 19 -3.41 -1.63 -4.34
C LEU A 19 -3.44 -1.79 -2.81
N ALA A 20 -4.58 -1.56 -2.16
CA ALA A 20 -4.68 -1.66 -0.70
C ALA A 20 -4.36 -3.08 -0.23
N ASP A 21 -4.88 -4.09 -0.94
CA ASP A 21 -4.66 -5.50 -0.62
C ASP A 21 -3.21 -5.90 -0.91
N LEU A 22 -2.61 -5.43 -2.01
CA LEU A 22 -1.18 -5.64 -2.31
C LEU A 22 -0.27 -5.06 -1.22
N PHE A 23 -0.56 -3.84 -0.74
CA PHE A 23 0.25 -3.19 0.29
C PHE A 23 0.21 -3.91 1.64
N VAL A 24 -0.82 -4.71 1.93
CA VAL A 24 -0.82 -5.60 3.10
C VAL A 24 0.29 -6.63 2.96
N VAL A 25 0.33 -7.34 1.83
CA VAL A 25 1.35 -8.38 1.56
C VAL A 25 2.76 -7.77 1.55
N VAL A 26 2.95 -6.63 0.89
CA VAL A 26 4.26 -5.98 0.81
C VAL A 26 4.75 -5.55 2.20
N GLN A 27 3.88 -5.06 3.08
CA GLN A 27 4.27 -4.72 4.45
C GLN A 27 4.62 -5.96 5.28
N GLU A 28 3.88 -7.05 5.14
CA GLU A 28 4.23 -8.33 5.79
C GLU A 28 5.61 -8.84 5.32
N MET A 29 5.90 -8.72 4.02
CA MET A 29 7.22 -9.05 3.48
C MET A 29 8.31 -8.11 4.02
N GLY A 30 8.04 -6.80 4.13
CA GLY A 30 8.97 -5.83 4.70
C GLY A 30 9.26 -6.10 6.19
N GLN A 31 8.25 -6.53 6.94
CA GLN A 31 8.41 -6.94 8.34
C GLN A 31 9.30 -8.18 8.46
N ARG A 32 9.06 -9.21 7.63
CA ARG A 32 9.91 -10.42 7.61
C ARG A 32 11.35 -10.09 7.23
N LEU A 33 11.54 -9.22 6.23
CA LEU A 33 12.87 -8.75 5.86
C LEU A 33 13.58 -8.06 7.02
N ALA A 34 12.86 -7.27 7.83
CA ALA A 34 13.43 -6.61 9.02
C ALA A 34 13.82 -7.62 10.11
N GLU A 35 13.08 -8.71 10.27
CA GLU A 35 13.38 -9.79 11.20
C GLU A 35 14.60 -10.63 10.77
N GLU A 36 14.79 -10.78 9.45
CA GLU A 36 15.87 -11.57 8.85
C GLU A 36 17.17 -10.76 8.60
N THR A 37 17.09 -9.43 8.64
CA THR A 37 18.24 -8.55 8.38
C THR A 37 18.94 -8.17 9.68
N HIS A 38 20.28 -8.28 9.68
CA HIS A 38 21.13 -7.95 10.83
C HIS A 38 22.37 -7.17 10.38
N GLY A 39 23.04 -6.54 11.33
CA GLY A 39 24.24 -5.75 11.07
C GLY A 39 23.93 -4.50 10.25
N ASP A 40 24.84 -4.14 9.35
CA ASP A 40 24.83 -2.85 8.67
C ASP A 40 23.58 -2.56 7.83
N GLY A 41 22.83 -3.60 7.41
CA GLY A 41 21.60 -3.42 6.61
C GLY A 41 20.30 -3.26 7.42
N PHE A 42 20.37 -3.36 8.76
CA PHE A 42 19.18 -3.37 9.61
C PHE A 42 18.45 -2.01 9.59
N ASP A 43 19.21 -0.92 9.59
CA ASP A 43 18.64 0.43 9.65
C ASP A 43 17.90 0.78 8.36
N GLU A 44 18.42 0.40 7.19
CA GLU A 44 17.77 0.62 5.89
C GLU A 44 16.48 -0.20 5.76
N VAL A 45 16.49 -1.47 6.20
CA VAL A 45 15.30 -2.30 6.16
C VAL A 45 14.23 -1.81 7.14
N ARG A 46 14.65 -1.32 8.31
CA ARG A 46 13.74 -0.67 9.26
C ARG A 46 13.11 0.58 8.66
N GLU A 47 13.90 1.45 8.03
CA GLU A 47 13.39 2.64 7.34
C GLU A 47 12.42 2.26 6.22
N PHE A 48 12.78 1.28 5.39
CA PHE A 48 11.93 0.76 4.33
C PHE A 48 10.56 0.30 4.87
N ASN A 49 10.55 -0.45 5.97
CA ASN A 49 9.30 -0.92 6.58
C ASN A 49 8.43 0.24 7.14
N VAL A 50 9.07 1.30 7.67
CA VAL A 50 8.36 2.54 8.07
C VAL A 50 7.71 3.22 6.86
N LEU A 51 8.42 3.31 5.73
CA LEU A 51 7.87 3.90 4.50
C LEU A 51 6.69 3.09 3.95
N LEU A 52 6.77 1.75 3.97
CA LEU A 52 5.65 0.88 3.61
C LEU A 52 4.44 1.09 4.51
N HIS A 53 4.66 1.22 5.82
CA HIS A 53 3.60 1.52 6.77
C HIS A 53 2.92 2.86 6.45
N GLN A 54 3.69 3.92 6.20
CA GLN A 54 3.16 5.24 5.84
C GLN A 54 2.39 5.20 4.51
N ALA A 55 2.90 4.49 3.51
CA ALA A 55 2.23 4.30 2.23
C ALA A 55 0.89 3.57 2.41
N ARG A 56 0.84 2.50 3.22
CA ARG A 56 -0.40 1.79 3.54
C ARG A 56 -1.42 2.70 4.23
N GLN A 57 -0.98 3.55 5.17
CA GLN A 57 -1.87 4.51 5.82
C GLN A 57 -2.48 5.50 4.82
N ARG A 58 -1.68 6.06 3.91
CA ARG A 58 -2.17 6.98 2.86
C ARG A 58 -3.15 6.28 1.92
N LEU A 59 -2.85 5.05 1.53
CA LEU A 59 -3.72 4.27 0.65
C LEU A 59 -5.06 3.92 1.32
N ASN A 60 -5.05 3.59 2.61
CA ASN A 60 -6.26 3.39 3.39
C ASN A 60 -7.11 4.68 3.49
N HIS A 61 -6.46 5.84 3.60
CA HIS A 61 -7.17 7.11 3.56
C HIS A 61 -7.82 7.35 2.20
N ILE A 62 -7.10 7.15 1.09
CA ILE A 62 -7.64 7.24 -0.28
C ILE A 62 -8.81 6.27 -0.48
N LYS A 63 -8.71 5.04 0.03
CA LYS A 63 -9.77 4.03 -0.01
C LYS A 63 -11.05 4.49 0.70
N ARG A 64 -10.92 5.11 1.87
CA ARG A 64 -12.06 5.66 2.63
C ARG A 64 -12.73 6.82 1.89
N GLU A 65 -11.97 7.66 1.19
CA GLU A 65 -12.51 8.76 0.39
C GLU A 65 -13.16 8.28 -0.93
N ALA A 66 -12.85 7.06 -1.37
CA ALA A 66 -13.41 6.45 -2.58
C ALA A 66 -14.66 5.58 -2.32
N THR A 67 -15.04 5.40 -1.05
CA THR A 67 -16.23 4.64 -0.60
C THR A 67 -17.37 5.61 -0.31
#